data_AF-A0A244EQN4-F1
#
_entry.id   AF-A0A244EQN4-F1
#
_cell.length_a   1.000
_cell.length_b   1.000
_cell.length_c   1.000
_cell.angle_alpha   90.00
_cell.angle_beta   90.00
_cell.angle_gamma   90.00
#
_symmetry.space_group_name_H-M   'P 1'
#
loop_
_entity.id
_entity.type
_entity.pdbx_description
1 polymer ?
#
loop_
_entity_poly.entity_id
_entity_poly.type
_entity_poly.pdbx_seq_one_letter_code
_entity_poly.pdbx_strand_id
1 'polypeptide(L)'
;MNTYNENLQATVNTTLAALSTEQTRLKSEQIAKDYSLYYAQEAQITRQDAAREMIELQKLSRAINDQSLLDENIIDNLYLSATLANTDVAASNTNMATAASNVNIAANAISALAAGIGSALNNAIASAYESEIYRQVLQANDFINETANDAREISLLAMEASSNTSEIVTQALLQQTTEVKGKIDGLLKTTQAVFDTASAQASASNAAAVQAVQLERQAEGAVRDIDSQVKASDEAYRRTNNQLNMGLDVRVYGSQEIGVAFQGLPALVPTFNARPASEIVIPSADPVYYLALVSQDQSATFTVDQAQQLFASRADDQFREVKANGGRHSSVDLKKDVFGEKVLPGTAYVAYLYIELSMKYRRYIGDFSDVLSSPSLPFTPATTLPLAQPSEGEALTPATDGVLFLLNFNLAGLKPEPVGLASYCILVEHGHLHKLNLLASAEYRKAPIYFNLDIAQQIAPANCERAHLVTTAKPGKKKAAEAAAGDDESSPAIVSVSEGALRHYTVPITATTTDNFGNPLKLKTAYKPYILTQVDSAQNDHSDAYISVLSDTLDLVTFPHLGNPSAD
;
A
#
# COMPACT_ATOMS: atom_id res chain seq x y z
N MET A 1 29.08 -47.82 -32.91
CA MET A 1 29.12 -46.70 -31.96
C MET A 1 27.96 -45.71 -32.19
N ASN A 2 27.44 -45.61 -33.42
CA ASN A 2 26.34 -44.73 -33.80
C ASN A 2 25.10 -44.85 -32.89
N THR A 3 24.63 -46.07 -32.62
CA THR A 3 23.47 -46.30 -31.72
C THR A 3 23.70 -45.80 -30.29
N TYR A 4 24.94 -45.78 -29.78
CA TYR A 4 25.23 -45.26 -28.44
C TYR A 4 25.18 -43.73 -28.42
N ASN A 5 25.77 -43.08 -29.43
CA ASN A 5 25.74 -41.61 -29.56
C ASN A 5 24.31 -41.10 -29.81
N GLU A 6 23.54 -41.79 -30.65
CA GLU A 6 22.12 -41.49 -30.88
C GLU A 6 21.28 -41.64 -29.59
N ASN A 7 21.48 -42.74 -28.84
CA ASN A 7 20.78 -42.95 -27.57
C ASN A 7 21.18 -41.93 -26.51
N LEU A 8 22.45 -41.55 -26.44
CA LEU A 8 22.95 -40.52 -25.54
C LEU A 8 22.34 -39.16 -25.90
N GLN A 9 22.40 -38.77 -27.17
CA GLN A 9 21.82 -37.52 -27.64
C GLN A 9 20.30 -37.47 -27.39
N ALA A 10 19.57 -38.55 -27.67
CA ALA A 10 18.14 -38.64 -27.40
C ALA A 10 17.82 -38.50 -25.90
N THR A 11 18.62 -39.12 -25.03
CA THR A 11 18.47 -39.02 -23.57
C THR A 11 18.76 -37.62 -23.05
N VAL A 12 19.83 -36.99 -23.55
CA VAL A 12 20.21 -35.61 -23.19
C VAL A 12 19.15 -34.63 -23.69
N ASN A 13 18.67 -34.77 -24.93
CA ASN A 13 17.57 -33.98 -25.48
C ASN A 13 16.32 -34.07 -24.61
N THR A 14 15.90 -35.30 -24.25
CA THR A 14 14.70 -35.52 -23.43
C THR A 14 14.85 -34.90 -22.04
N THR A 15 16.04 -35.02 -21.44
CA THR A 15 16.32 -34.51 -20.09
C THR A 15 16.38 -32.98 -20.08
N LEU A 16 17.10 -32.36 -21.01
CA LEU A 16 17.17 -30.89 -21.12
C LEU A 16 15.81 -30.29 -21.49
N ALA A 17 15.04 -30.93 -22.38
CA ALA A 17 13.68 -30.51 -22.70
C ALA A 17 12.78 -30.55 -21.47
N ALA A 18 12.78 -31.66 -20.72
CA ALA A 18 12.00 -31.80 -19.48
C ALA A 18 12.38 -30.74 -18.44
N LEU A 19 13.69 -30.48 -18.24
CA LEU A 19 14.16 -29.43 -17.35
C LEU A 19 13.73 -28.03 -17.82
N SER A 20 13.74 -27.74 -19.13
CA SER A 20 13.29 -26.45 -19.64
C SER A 20 11.78 -26.22 -19.48
N THR A 21 10.98 -27.28 -19.67
CA THR A 21 9.53 -27.25 -19.42
C THR A 21 9.26 -27.00 -17.95
N GLU A 22 10.00 -27.67 -17.06
CA GLU A 22 9.89 -27.48 -15.63
C GLU A 22 10.32 -26.07 -15.20
N GLN A 23 11.41 -25.52 -15.74
CA GLN A 23 11.80 -24.13 -15.52
C GLN A 23 10.70 -23.14 -15.94
N THR A 24 10.07 -23.37 -17.10
CA THR A 24 8.97 -22.52 -17.58
C THR A 24 7.77 -22.60 -16.65
N ARG A 25 7.41 -23.82 -16.21
CA ARG A 25 6.34 -24.06 -15.23
C ARG A 25 6.62 -23.36 -13.91
N LEU A 26 7.83 -23.52 -13.36
CA LEU A 26 8.24 -22.93 -12.09
C LEU A 26 8.29 -21.40 -12.16
N LYS A 27 8.74 -20.81 -13.28
CA LYS A 27 8.70 -19.35 -13.50
C LYS A 27 7.26 -18.82 -13.55
N SER A 28 6.36 -19.53 -14.25
CA SER A 28 4.94 -19.16 -14.24
C SER A 28 4.32 -19.27 -12.85
N GLU A 29 4.71 -20.28 -12.07
CA GLU A 29 4.26 -20.44 -10.69
C GLU A 29 4.85 -19.36 -9.77
N GLN A 30 6.12 -19.01 -9.94
CA GLN A 30 6.79 -17.92 -9.23
C GLN A 30 6.04 -16.61 -9.41
N ILE A 31 5.73 -16.24 -10.66
CA ILE A 31 4.93 -15.06 -10.99
C ILE A 31 3.58 -15.08 -10.22
N ALA A 32 2.87 -16.22 -10.22
CA ALA A 32 1.61 -16.34 -9.49
C ALA A 32 1.76 -16.20 -7.96
N LYS A 33 2.87 -16.68 -7.38
CA LYS A 33 3.18 -16.51 -5.95
C LYS A 33 3.56 -15.07 -5.63
N ASP A 34 4.30 -14.40 -6.51
CA ASP A 34 4.66 -12.99 -6.36
C ASP A 34 3.40 -12.11 -6.34
N TYR A 35 2.42 -12.38 -7.22
CA TYR A 35 1.10 -11.73 -7.16
C TYR A 35 0.36 -12.00 -5.86
N SER A 36 0.39 -13.25 -5.40
CA SER A 36 -0.28 -13.62 -4.15
C SER A 36 0.32 -12.87 -2.96
N LEU A 37 1.65 -12.68 -2.94
CA LEU A 37 2.35 -11.88 -1.93
C LEU A 37 1.97 -10.40 -2.04
N TYR A 38 1.93 -9.84 -3.24
CA TYR A 38 1.52 -8.46 -3.49
C TYR A 38 0.14 -8.14 -2.90
N TYR A 39 -0.88 -8.94 -3.24
CA TYR A 39 -2.23 -8.72 -2.72
C TYR A 39 -2.37 -9.00 -1.23
N ALA A 40 -1.60 -9.95 -0.68
CA ALA A 40 -1.58 -10.21 0.76
C ALA A 40 -1.02 -9.03 1.55
N GLN A 41 0.01 -8.37 1.02
CA GLN A 41 0.61 -7.18 1.62
C GLN A 41 -0.31 -5.96 1.53
N GLU A 42 -1.01 -5.77 0.41
CA GLU A 42 -2.06 -4.75 0.28
C GLU A 42 -3.13 -4.91 1.36
N ALA A 43 -3.65 -6.14 1.50
CA ALA A 43 -4.64 -6.47 2.50
C ALA A 43 -4.11 -6.21 3.91
N GLN A 44 -2.84 -6.55 4.19
CA GLN A 44 -2.21 -6.28 5.48
C GLN A 44 -2.15 -4.78 5.78
N ILE A 45 -1.65 -3.95 4.85
CA ILE A 45 -1.53 -2.50 5.03
C ILE A 45 -2.90 -1.89 5.31
N THR A 46 -3.88 -2.20 4.46
CA THR A 46 -5.25 -1.70 4.58
C THR A 46 -5.87 -2.07 5.93
N ARG A 47 -5.70 -3.32 6.38
CA ARG A 47 -6.25 -3.78 7.66
C ARG A 47 -5.52 -3.20 8.87
N GLN A 48 -4.21 -2.97 8.77
CA GLN A 48 -3.44 -2.31 9.83
C GLN A 48 -3.82 -0.84 9.99
N ASP A 49 -4.00 -0.11 8.90
CA ASP A 49 -4.42 1.29 8.94
C ASP A 49 -5.85 1.40 9.52
N ALA A 50 -6.79 0.56 9.05
CA ALA A 50 -8.14 0.49 9.63
C ALA A 50 -8.12 0.15 11.14
N ALA A 51 -7.25 -0.77 11.57
CA ALA A 51 -7.11 -1.10 12.99
C ALA A 51 -6.59 0.09 13.81
N ARG A 52 -5.64 0.87 13.30
CA ARG A 52 -5.14 2.08 13.97
C ARG A 52 -6.24 3.11 14.14
N GLU A 53 -7.00 3.40 13.09
CA GLU A 53 -8.13 4.34 13.14
C GLU A 53 -9.16 3.93 14.19
N MET A 54 -9.52 2.64 14.24
CA MET A 54 -10.50 2.13 15.20
C MET A 54 -9.98 2.17 16.64
N ILE A 55 -8.68 1.95 16.86
CA ILE A 55 -8.05 2.08 18.19
C ILE A 55 -8.08 3.54 18.66
N GLU A 56 -7.82 4.51 17.78
CA GLU A 56 -7.91 5.93 18.15
C GLU A 56 -9.36 6.35 18.43
N LEU A 57 -10.33 5.88 17.65
CA LEU A 57 -11.75 6.10 17.92
C LEU A 57 -12.18 5.50 19.27
N GLN A 58 -11.71 4.30 19.60
CA GLN A 58 -11.96 3.66 20.90
C GLN A 58 -11.38 4.50 22.05
N LYS A 59 -10.16 5.02 21.93
CA LYS A 59 -9.54 5.88 22.95
C LYS A 59 -10.34 7.16 23.16
N LEU A 60 -10.76 7.82 22.08
CA LEU A 60 -11.59 9.02 22.16
C LEU A 60 -12.93 8.71 22.83
N SER A 61 -13.61 7.64 22.42
CA SER A 61 -14.89 7.23 22.98
C SER A 61 -14.80 6.89 24.47
N ARG A 62 -13.69 6.25 24.88
CA ARG A 62 -13.41 5.99 26.29
C ARG A 62 -13.28 7.27 27.10
N ALA A 63 -12.50 8.23 26.62
CA ALA A 63 -12.29 9.50 27.32
C ALA A 63 -13.61 10.27 27.51
N ILE A 64 -14.48 10.26 26.49
CA ILE A 64 -15.82 10.86 26.58
C ILE A 64 -16.68 10.14 27.61
N ASN A 65 -16.69 8.80 27.59
CA ASN A 65 -17.47 8.01 28.54
C ASN A 65 -17.01 8.19 29.99
N ASP A 66 -15.69 8.23 30.21
CA ASP A 66 -15.10 8.49 31.53
C ASP A 66 -15.53 9.87 32.06
N GLN A 67 -15.60 10.90 31.20
CA GLN A 67 -16.12 12.22 31.59
C GLN A 67 -17.61 12.18 31.92
N SER A 68 -18.43 11.46 31.14
CA SER A 68 -19.87 11.32 31.42
C SER A 68 -20.14 10.63 32.76
N LEU A 69 -19.30 9.67 33.17
CA LEU A 69 -19.38 9.06 34.51
C LEU A 69 -19.07 10.06 35.63
N LEU A 70 -18.11 10.98 35.43
CA LEU A 70 -17.83 12.03 36.40
C LEU A 70 -19.02 12.99 36.53
N ASP A 71 -19.62 13.38 35.42
CA ASP A 71 -20.78 14.27 35.40
C ASP A 71 -22.01 13.62 36.07
N GLU A 72 -22.22 12.31 35.88
CA GLU A 72 -23.25 11.53 36.58
C GLU A 72 -23.06 11.59 38.10
N ASN A 73 -21.85 11.34 38.59
CA ASN A 73 -21.56 11.39 40.01
C ASN A 73 -21.81 12.79 40.61
N ILE A 74 -21.53 13.85 39.85
CA ILE A 74 -21.79 15.24 40.28
C ILE A 74 -23.30 15.49 40.38
N ILE A 75 -24.08 15.10 39.37
CA ILE A 75 -25.53 15.35 39.37
C ILE A 75 -26.27 14.53 40.41
N ASP A 76 -25.82 13.30 40.71
CA ASP A 76 -26.38 12.48 41.78
C ASP A 76 -26.21 13.13 43.15
N ASN A 77 -25.02 13.69 43.42
CA ASN A 77 -24.77 14.44 44.66
C ASN A 77 -25.62 15.71 44.76
N LEU A 78 -25.80 16.43 43.64
CA LEU A 78 -26.65 17.61 43.58
C LEU A 78 -28.13 17.24 43.80
N TYR A 79 -28.61 16.15 43.18
CA TYR A 79 -29.96 15.62 43.35
C TYR A 79 -30.27 15.23 44.79
N LEU A 80 -29.34 14.53 45.45
CA LEU A 80 -29.46 14.20 46.88
C LEU A 80 -29.56 15.46 47.74
N SER A 81 -28.68 16.43 47.48
CA SER A 81 -28.64 17.69 48.23
C SER A 81 -29.91 18.52 48.02
N ALA A 82 -30.43 18.61 46.79
CA ALA A 82 -31.69 19.28 46.47
C ALA A 82 -32.89 18.59 47.14
N THR A 83 -32.89 17.26 47.21
CA THR A 83 -33.95 16.47 47.86
C THR A 83 -33.98 16.71 49.37
N LEU A 84 -32.82 16.71 50.03
CA LEU A 84 -32.69 16.99 51.46
C LEU A 84 -33.13 18.43 51.77
N ALA A 85 -32.63 19.41 51.00
CA ALA A 85 -33.01 20.81 51.17
C ALA A 85 -34.52 21.04 50.98
N ASN A 86 -35.15 20.38 50.00
CA ASN A 86 -36.60 20.46 49.81
C ASN A 86 -37.37 19.87 50.99
N THR A 87 -36.90 18.76 51.55
CA THR A 87 -37.51 18.13 52.73
C THR A 87 -37.44 19.03 53.97
N ASP A 88 -36.26 19.61 54.23
CA ASP A 88 -36.03 20.47 55.40
C ASP A 88 -36.79 21.79 55.31
N VAL A 89 -36.85 22.41 54.13
CA VAL A 89 -37.61 23.64 53.90
C VAL A 89 -39.13 23.39 54.01
N ALA A 90 -39.64 22.27 53.48
CA ALA A 90 -41.05 21.92 53.63
C ALA A 90 -41.46 21.72 55.10
N ALA A 91 -40.60 21.07 55.89
CA ALA A 91 -40.79 20.92 57.33
C ALA A 91 -40.73 22.28 58.05
N SER A 92 -39.77 23.14 57.70
CA SER A 92 -39.61 24.48 58.26
C SER A 92 -40.82 25.38 57.97
N ASN A 93 -41.35 25.35 56.75
CA ASN A 93 -42.57 26.07 56.38
C ASN A 93 -43.77 25.64 57.24
N THR A 94 -43.95 24.34 57.42
CA THR A 94 -45.05 23.78 58.23
C THR A 94 -44.92 24.20 59.71
N ASN A 95 -43.72 24.08 60.27
CA ASN A 95 -43.44 24.43 61.66
C ASN A 95 -43.60 25.95 61.90
N MET A 96 -43.09 26.79 60.99
CA MET A 96 -43.18 28.24 61.12
C MET A 96 -44.63 28.74 60.96
N ALA A 97 -45.39 28.19 60.01
CA ALA A 97 -46.81 28.50 59.87
C ALA A 97 -47.62 28.12 61.13
N THR A 98 -47.31 26.96 61.72
CA THR A 98 -47.93 26.51 62.97
C THR A 98 -47.55 27.44 64.14
N ALA A 99 -46.28 27.80 64.25
CA ALA A 99 -45.80 28.72 65.29
C ALA A 99 -46.45 30.11 65.16
N ALA A 100 -46.49 30.68 63.96
CA ALA A 100 -47.14 31.96 63.69
C ALA A 100 -48.64 31.93 64.03
N SER A 101 -49.34 30.84 63.70
CA SER A 101 -50.73 30.63 64.09
C SER A 101 -50.91 30.62 65.61
N ASN A 102 -50.08 29.87 66.34
CA ASN A 102 -50.12 29.79 67.80
C ASN A 102 -49.84 31.14 68.46
N VAL A 103 -48.83 31.89 67.95
CA VAL A 103 -48.52 33.25 68.44
C VAL A 103 -49.69 34.20 68.19
N ASN A 104 -50.34 34.13 67.03
CA ASN A 104 -51.51 34.96 66.73
C ASN A 104 -52.68 34.65 67.67
N ILE A 105 -52.95 33.36 67.94
CA ILE A 105 -53.98 32.94 68.91
C ILE A 105 -53.66 33.49 70.30
N ALA A 106 -52.41 33.39 70.75
CA ALA A 106 -51.98 33.93 72.04
C ALA A 106 -52.10 35.46 72.10
N ALA A 107 -51.67 36.18 71.06
CA ALA A 107 -51.79 37.64 70.98
C ALA A 107 -53.25 38.11 71.00
N ASN A 108 -54.15 37.39 70.34
CA ASN A 108 -55.59 37.67 70.39
C ASN A 108 -56.17 37.44 71.78
N ALA A 109 -55.76 36.37 72.48
CA ALA A 109 -56.18 36.11 73.85
C ALA A 109 -55.70 37.20 74.83
N ILE A 110 -54.46 37.67 74.68
CA ILE A 110 -53.91 38.80 75.46
C ILE A 110 -54.69 40.09 75.16
N SER A 111 -54.99 40.35 73.89
CA SER A 111 -55.79 41.52 73.49
C SER A 111 -57.21 41.47 74.08
N ALA A 112 -57.83 40.29 74.13
CA ALA A 112 -59.13 40.10 74.77
C ALA A 112 -59.07 40.31 76.29
N LEU A 113 -57.99 39.87 76.95
CA LEU A 113 -57.75 40.14 78.37
C LEU A 113 -57.58 41.65 78.62
N ALA A 114 -56.81 42.34 77.79
CA ALA A 114 -56.63 43.79 77.87
C ALA A 114 -57.97 44.53 77.77
N ALA A 115 -58.82 44.15 76.83
CA ALA A 115 -60.18 44.70 76.71
C ALA A 115 -61.03 44.43 77.97
N GLY A 116 -60.95 43.21 78.53
CA GLY A 116 -61.64 42.85 79.77
C GLY A 116 -61.20 43.68 80.97
N ILE A 117 -59.89 43.91 81.13
CA ILE A 117 -59.32 44.72 82.20
C ILE A 117 -59.63 46.21 82.01
N GLY A 118 -59.62 46.71 80.77
CA GLY A 118 -60.08 48.06 80.46
C GLY A 118 -61.54 48.28 80.86
N SER A 119 -62.40 47.29 80.63
CA SER A 119 -63.79 47.33 81.13
C SER A 119 -63.86 47.29 82.67
N ALA A 120 -63.02 46.51 83.32
CA ALA A 120 -62.95 46.46 84.78
C ALA A 120 -62.48 47.80 85.38
N LEU A 121 -61.53 48.47 84.75
CA LEU A 121 -61.08 49.81 85.13
C LEU A 121 -62.21 50.83 85.04
N ASN A 122 -62.98 50.83 83.96
CA ASN A 122 -64.15 51.70 83.82
C ASN A 122 -65.16 51.49 84.97
N ASN A 123 -65.40 50.25 85.38
CA ASN A 123 -66.25 49.93 86.51
C ASN A 123 -65.63 50.39 87.85
N ALA A 124 -64.33 50.21 88.05
CA ALA A 124 -63.62 50.63 89.27
C ALA A 124 -63.62 52.16 89.42
N ILE A 125 -63.43 52.91 88.33
CA ILE A 125 -63.57 54.37 88.27
C ILE A 125 -64.97 54.79 88.75
N ALA A 126 -66.02 54.09 88.30
CA ALA A 126 -67.40 54.43 88.64
C ALA A 126 -67.81 54.03 90.07
N SER A 127 -67.20 53.01 90.67
CA SER A 127 -67.69 52.38 91.91
C SER A 127 -66.79 52.56 93.13
N ALA A 128 -65.48 52.72 92.96
CA ALA A 128 -64.50 52.70 94.05
C ALA A 128 -63.33 53.67 93.80
N TYR A 129 -63.63 54.85 93.26
CA TYR A 129 -62.65 55.88 92.94
C TYR A 129 -61.73 56.22 94.13
N GLU A 130 -60.43 56.39 93.88
CA GLU A 130 -59.36 56.61 94.88
C GLU A 130 -59.13 55.49 95.91
N SER A 131 -59.83 54.36 95.82
CA SER A 131 -59.54 53.20 96.66
C SER A 131 -58.24 52.48 96.24
N GLU A 132 -57.73 51.63 97.13
CA GLU A 132 -56.60 50.74 96.83
C GLU A 132 -56.91 49.80 95.66
N ILE A 133 -58.16 49.34 95.55
CA ILE A 133 -58.65 48.50 94.44
C ILE A 133 -58.57 49.25 93.12
N TYR A 134 -58.98 50.52 93.09
CA TYR A 134 -58.87 51.37 91.90
C TYR A 134 -57.41 51.51 91.44
N ARG A 135 -56.48 51.78 92.36
CA ARG A 135 -55.04 51.89 92.01
C ARG A 135 -54.46 50.59 91.47
N GLN A 136 -54.84 49.44 92.03
CA GLN A 136 -54.38 48.13 91.56
C GLN A 136 -54.93 47.80 90.16
N VAL A 137 -56.21 48.10 89.90
CA VAL A 137 -56.81 47.87 88.56
C VAL A 137 -56.22 48.81 87.50
N LEU A 138 -55.90 50.06 87.87
CA LEU A 138 -55.21 51.00 87.00
C LEU A 138 -53.81 50.49 86.60
N GLN A 139 -53.01 50.06 87.57
CA GLN A 139 -51.69 49.47 87.30
C GLN A 139 -51.77 48.20 86.46
N ALA A 140 -52.74 47.33 86.73
CA ALA A 140 -52.96 46.13 85.93
C ALA A 140 -53.35 46.46 84.48
N ASN A 141 -54.17 47.48 84.26
CA ASN A 141 -54.54 47.95 82.93
C ASN A 141 -53.33 48.48 82.16
N ASP A 142 -52.47 49.27 82.80
CA ASP A 142 -51.29 49.84 82.15
C ASP A 142 -50.32 48.73 81.70
N PHE A 143 -49.98 47.77 82.58
CA PHE A 143 -49.10 46.65 82.23
C PHE A 143 -49.69 45.71 81.16
N ILE A 144 -50.99 45.43 81.23
CA ILE A 144 -51.64 44.52 80.26
C ILE A 144 -51.78 45.20 78.88
N ASN A 145 -51.98 46.51 78.82
CA ASN A 145 -52.01 47.24 77.54
C ASN A 145 -50.62 47.29 76.89
N GLU A 146 -49.55 47.49 77.65
CA GLU A 146 -48.17 47.39 77.15
C GLU A 146 -47.90 45.98 76.61
N THR A 147 -48.23 44.95 77.40
CA THR A 147 -48.09 43.53 76.99
C THR A 147 -48.91 43.21 75.74
N ALA A 148 -50.11 43.79 75.58
CA ALA A 148 -50.95 43.58 74.40
C ALA A 148 -50.38 44.23 73.13
N ASN A 149 -49.74 45.39 73.25
CA ASN A 149 -49.03 46.03 72.14
C ASN A 149 -47.83 45.19 71.70
N ASP A 150 -47.01 44.73 72.65
CA ASP A 150 -45.86 43.85 72.38
C ASP A 150 -46.30 42.53 71.74
N ALA A 151 -47.39 41.92 72.25
CA ALA A 151 -47.92 40.68 71.70
C ALA A 151 -48.38 40.85 70.24
N ARG A 152 -48.91 42.02 69.87
CA ARG A 152 -49.31 42.33 68.50
C ARG A 152 -48.10 42.49 67.58
N GLU A 153 -47.06 43.16 68.05
CA GLU A 153 -45.79 43.28 67.32
C GLU A 153 -45.15 41.90 67.09
N ILE A 154 -45.06 41.07 68.14
CA ILE A 154 -44.53 39.71 68.04
C ILE A 154 -45.35 38.85 67.06
N SER A 155 -46.68 38.98 67.06
CA SER A 155 -47.52 38.29 66.07
C SER A 155 -47.27 38.74 64.64
N LEU A 156 -46.98 40.02 64.41
CA LEU A 156 -46.62 40.52 63.08
C LEU A 156 -45.27 39.95 62.63
N LEU A 157 -44.26 39.99 63.49
CA LEU A 157 -42.93 39.42 63.22
C LEU A 157 -43.00 37.91 62.95
N ALA A 158 -43.85 37.17 63.67
CA ALA A 158 -44.06 35.75 63.43
C ALA A 158 -44.72 35.48 62.05
N MET A 159 -45.68 36.32 61.65
CA MET A 159 -46.29 36.24 60.31
C MET A 159 -45.28 36.58 59.21
N GLU A 160 -44.44 37.59 59.42
CA GLU A 160 -43.36 37.95 58.49
C GLU A 160 -42.33 36.82 58.36
N ALA A 161 -41.90 36.21 59.47
CA ALA A 161 -41.00 35.06 59.45
C ALA A 161 -41.60 33.86 58.70
N SER A 162 -42.90 33.59 58.88
CA SER A 162 -43.62 32.57 58.11
C SER A 162 -43.66 32.89 56.61
N SER A 163 -43.87 34.15 56.24
CA SER A 163 -43.84 34.59 54.85
C SER A 163 -42.45 34.40 54.24
N ASN A 164 -41.41 34.88 54.90
CA ASN A 164 -40.02 34.80 54.43
C ASN A 164 -39.55 33.35 54.27
N THR A 165 -39.98 32.44 55.15
CA THR A 165 -39.66 31.00 55.02
C THR A 165 -40.35 30.39 53.79
N SER A 166 -41.59 30.82 53.51
CA SER A 166 -42.38 30.33 52.37
C SER A 166 -41.86 30.78 51.01
N GLU A 167 -41.04 31.83 50.95
CA GLU A 167 -40.40 32.29 49.71
C GLU A 167 -39.27 31.37 49.23
N ILE A 168 -38.80 30.43 50.07
CA ILE A 168 -37.71 29.52 49.70
C ILE A 168 -38.20 28.48 48.68
N VAL A 169 -37.80 28.62 47.42
CA VAL A 169 -38.30 27.82 46.27
C VAL A 169 -37.50 26.52 46.01
N THR A 170 -37.31 25.67 47.02
CA THR A 170 -36.55 24.41 46.88
C THR A 170 -37.22 23.38 45.98
N GLN A 171 -38.54 23.42 45.83
CA GLN A 171 -39.28 22.50 44.94
C GLN A 171 -38.92 22.70 43.47
N ALA A 172 -38.79 23.95 43.02
CA ALA A 172 -38.39 24.26 41.65
C ALA A 172 -36.94 23.81 41.38
N LEU A 173 -36.04 24.01 42.36
CA LEU A 173 -34.66 23.52 42.30
C LEU A 173 -34.61 21.99 42.15
N LEU A 174 -35.41 21.26 42.92
CA LEU A 174 -35.50 19.79 42.82
C LEU A 174 -36.00 19.35 41.45
N GLN A 175 -37.03 19.99 40.90
CA GLN A 175 -37.54 19.69 39.56
C GLN A 175 -36.49 19.91 38.47
N GLN A 176 -35.81 21.07 38.48
CA GLN A 176 -34.73 21.35 37.52
C GLN A 176 -33.58 20.35 37.63
N THR A 177 -33.19 20.00 38.86
CA THR A 177 -32.13 19.02 39.10
C THR A 177 -32.52 17.64 38.58
N THR A 178 -33.79 17.25 38.75
CA THR A 178 -34.34 15.99 38.23
C THR A 178 -34.29 15.93 36.69
N GLU A 179 -34.63 17.03 36.01
CA GLU A 179 -34.55 17.11 34.55
C GLU A 179 -33.11 17.02 34.04
N VAL A 180 -32.18 17.73 34.69
CA VAL A 180 -30.74 17.68 34.34
C VAL A 180 -30.20 16.28 34.57
N LYS A 181 -30.57 15.62 35.68
CA LYS A 181 -30.22 14.23 35.94
C LYS A 181 -30.67 13.32 34.80
N GLY A 182 -31.93 13.40 34.39
CA GLY A 182 -32.45 12.58 33.28
C GLY A 182 -31.69 12.79 31.97
N LYS A 183 -31.20 14.00 31.70
CA LYS A 183 -30.38 14.29 30.51
C LYS A 183 -28.96 13.71 30.62
N ILE A 184 -28.32 13.81 31.78
CA ILE A 184 -26.98 13.26 32.02
C ILE A 184 -27.02 11.72 31.99
N ASP A 185 -28.02 11.10 32.63
CA ASP A 185 -28.23 9.65 32.56
C ASP A 185 -28.41 9.18 31.10
N GLY A 186 -29.14 9.95 30.29
CA GLY A 186 -29.32 9.70 28.86
C GLY A 186 -28.03 9.86 28.04
N LEU A 187 -27.21 10.87 28.37
CA LEU A 187 -25.90 11.07 27.75
C LEU A 187 -24.98 9.89 28.06
N LEU A 188 -24.85 9.50 29.33
CA LEU A 188 -24.03 8.37 29.76
C LEU A 188 -24.43 7.08 29.06
N LYS A 189 -25.73 6.80 28.97
CA LYS A 189 -26.23 5.61 28.25
C LYS A 189 -25.80 5.62 26.78
N THR A 190 -25.82 6.79 26.14
CA THR A 190 -25.42 6.94 24.74
C THR A 190 -23.92 6.80 24.56
N THR A 191 -23.11 7.44 25.42
CA THR A 191 -21.64 7.36 25.36
C THR A 191 -21.16 5.95 25.65
N GLN A 192 -21.79 5.24 26.60
CA GLN A 192 -21.48 3.85 26.90
C GLN A 192 -21.74 2.95 25.69
N ALA A 193 -22.88 3.11 25.01
CA ALA A 193 -23.20 2.33 23.81
C ALA A 193 -22.21 2.60 22.66
N VAL A 194 -21.79 3.85 22.48
CA VAL A 194 -20.76 4.23 21.50
C VAL A 194 -19.42 3.61 21.86
N PHE A 195 -19.01 3.67 23.13
CA PHE A 195 -17.77 3.06 23.61
C PHE A 195 -17.77 1.54 23.42
N ASP A 196 -18.85 0.85 23.79
CA ASP A 196 -18.98 -0.60 23.61
C ASP A 196 -18.88 -1.00 22.13
N THR A 197 -19.53 -0.23 21.25
CA THR A 197 -19.48 -0.44 19.80
C THR A 197 -18.06 -0.22 19.26
N ALA A 198 -17.42 0.90 19.61
CA ALA A 198 -16.06 1.21 19.19
C ALA A 198 -15.05 0.18 19.71
N SER A 199 -15.22 -0.30 20.95
CA SER A 199 -14.39 -1.33 21.57
C SER A 199 -14.51 -2.68 20.87
N ALA A 200 -15.74 -3.08 20.51
CA ALA A 200 -15.98 -4.29 19.72
C ALA A 200 -15.38 -4.17 18.30
N GLN A 201 -15.55 -3.04 17.63
CA GLN A 201 -14.99 -2.77 16.31
C GLN A 201 -13.45 -2.75 16.32
N ALA A 202 -12.82 -2.10 17.30
CA ALA A 202 -11.36 -2.09 17.46
C ALA A 202 -10.81 -3.51 17.67
N SER A 203 -11.47 -4.32 18.49
CA SER A 203 -11.09 -5.72 18.71
C SER A 203 -11.20 -6.56 17.43
N ALA A 204 -12.31 -6.41 16.70
CA ALA A 204 -12.54 -7.10 15.44
C ALA A 204 -11.54 -6.68 14.34
N SER A 205 -11.27 -5.37 14.21
CA SER A 205 -10.31 -4.84 13.25
C SER A 205 -8.88 -5.29 13.56
N ASN A 206 -8.51 -5.33 14.84
CA ASN A 206 -7.21 -5.84 15.27
C ASN A 206 -7.08 -7.34 14.97
N ALA A 207 -8.12 -8.15 15.22
CA ALA A 207 -8.12 -9.57 14.85
C ALA A 207 -7.97 -9.78 13.34
N ALA A 208 -8.67 -8.98 12.52
CA ALA A 208 -8.54 -9.01 11.07
C ALA A 208 -7.13 -8.59 10.61
N ALA A 209 -6.52 -7.58 11.24
CA ALA A 209 -5.16 -7.18 10.95
C ALA A 209 -4.14 -8.29 11.26
N VAL A 210 -4.31 -9.00 12.39
CA VAL A 210 -3.47 -10.16 12.74
C VAL A 210 -3.63 -11.28 11.72
N GLN A 211 -4.85 -11.56 11.27
CA GLN A 211 -5.09 -12.58 10.24
C GLN A 211 -4.44 -12.19 8.90
N ALA A 212 -4.50 -10.91 8.51
CA ALA A 212 -3.85 -10.43 7.29
C ALA A 212 -2.32 -10.59 7.35
N VAL A 213 -1.69 -10.33 8.52
CA VAL A 213 -0.26 -10.61 8.75
C VAL A 213 0.04 -12.10 8.59
N GLN A 214 -0.81 -13.00 9.10
CA GLN A 214 -0.58 -14.44 8.95
C GLN A 214 -0.64 -14.89 7.49
N LEU A 215 -1.60 -14.37 6.71
CA LEU A 215 -1.73 -14.66 5.29
C LEU A 215 -0.53 -14.11 4.49
N GLU A 216 -0.05 -12.92 4.84
CA GLU A 216 1.16 -12.35 4.23
C GLU A 216 2.39 -13.24 4.47
N ARG A 217 2.60 -13.69 5.71
CA ARG A 217 3.72 -14.59 6.03
C ARG A 217 3.63 -15.94 5.32
N GLN A 218 2.42 -16.46 5.10
CA GLN A 218 2.23 -17.69 4.31
C GLN A 218 2.58 -17.47 2.84
N ALA A 219 2.17 -16.34 2.27
CA ALA A 219 2.53 -15.98 0.89
C ALA A 219 4.05 -15.76 0.74
N GLU A 220 4.69 -15.09 1.71
CA GLU A 220 6.14 -14.87 1.75
C GLU A 220 6.90 -16.21 1.77
N GLY A 221 6.44 -17.16 2.59
CA GLY A 221 6.99 -18.51 2.63
C GLY A 221 6.89 -19.22 1.27
N ALA A 222 5.73 -19.13 0.62
CA ALA A 222 5.52 -19.74 -0.69
C ALA A 222 6.43 -19.15 -1.79
N VAL A 223 6.69 -17.84 -1.76
CA VAL A 223 7.64 -17.18 -2.68
C VAL A 223 9.07 -17.68 -2.45
N ARG A 224 9.49 -17.82 -1.19
CA ARG A 224 10.83 -18.35 -0.89
C ARG A 224 11.00 -19.80 -1.32
N ASP A 225 9.96 -20.61 -1.14
CA ASP A 225 9.98 -22.00 -1.57
C ASP A 225 10.11 -22.12 -3.09
N ILE A 226 9.30 -21.38 -3.86
CA ILE A 226 9.37 -21.41 -5.32
C ILE A 226 10.69 -20.83 -5.85
N ASP A 227 11.22 -19.77 -5.23
CA ASP A 227 12.56 -19.22 -5.55
C ASP A 227 13.66 -20.28 -5.39
N SER A 228 13.59 -21.08 -4.33
CA SER A 228 14.54 -22.15 -4.08
C SER A 228 14.45 -23.25 -5.16
N GLN A 229 13.24 -23.57 -5.61
CA GLN A 229 12.99 -24.55 -6.67
C GLN A 229 13.46 -24.04 -8.04
N VAL A 230 13.19 -22.78 -8.38
CA VAL A 230 13.69 -22.14 -9.60
C VAL A 230 15.21 -22.17 -9.63
N LYS A 231 15.87 -21.77 -8.53
CA LYS A 231 17.34 -21.81 -8.43
C LYS A 231 17.90 -23.23 -8.58
N ALA A 232 17.28 -24.21 -7.92
CA ALA A 232 17.70 -25.61 -8.02
C ALA A 232 17.52 -26.15 -9.45
N SER A 233 16.40 -25.83 -10.11
CA SER A 233 16.11 -26.22 -11.49
C SER A 233 17.09 -25.55 -12.48
N ASP A 234 17.37 -24.26 -12.32
CA ASP A 234 18.36 -23.53 -13.10
C ASP A 234 19.78 -24.10 -12.95
N GLU A 235 20.15 -24.49 -11.73
CA GLU A 235 21.44 -25.13 -11.49
C GLU A 235 21.50 -26.53 -12.08
N ALA A 236 20.44 -27.33 -11.95
CA ALA A 236 20.34 -28.67 -12.54
C ALA A 236 20.44 -28.60 -14.08
N TYR A 237 19.72 -27.66 -14.70
CA TYR A 237 19.81 -27.41 -16.14
C TYR A 237 21.24 -27.02 -16.53
N ARG A 238 21.83 -26.04 -15.85
CA ARG A 238 23.18 -25.55 -16.16
C ARG A 238 24.23 -26.63 -16.03
N ARG A 239 24.19 -27.44 -14.96
CA ARG A 239 25.13 -28.55 -14.75
C ARG A 239 24.97 -29.63 -15.81
N THR A 240 23.74 -30.02 -16.13
CA THR A 240 23.44 -31.01 -17.19
C THR A 240 23.91 -30.49 -18.55
N ASN A 241 23.61 -29.25 -18.89
CA ASN A 241 24.01 -28.63 -20.16
C ASN A 241 25.55 -28.52 -20.26
N ASN A 242 26.23 -28.12 -19.19
CA ASN A 242 27.69 -28.03 -19.16
C ASN A 242 28.37 -29.39 -19.31
N GLN A 243 27.85 -30.44 -18.67
CA GLN A 243 28.47 -31.76 -18.67
C GLN A 243 28.14 -32.59 -19.91
N LEU A 244 26.92 -32.47 -20.44
CA LEU A 244 26.40 -33.37 -21.48
C LEU A 244 26.12 -32.68 -22.82
N ASN A 245 26.11 -31.35 -22.86
CA ASN A 245 25.82 -30.56 -24.07
C ASN A 245 26.84 -29.43 -24.31
N MET A 246 28.10 -29.65 -23.90
CA MET A 246 29.23 -28.72 -24.10
C MET A 246 29.02 -27.30 -23.53
N GLY A 247 28.01 -27.12 -22.67
CA GLY A 247 27.63 -25.83 -22.11
C GLY A 247 27.15 -24.83 -23.15
N LEU A 248 26.45 -25.27 -24.20
CA LEU A 248 25.86 -24.38 -25.20
C LEU A 248 24.87 -23.41 -24.53
N ASP A 249 25.23 -22.13 -24.50
CA ASP A 249 24.41 -21.04 -23.95
C ASP A 249 24.27 -19.94 -25.00
N VAL A 250 23.04 -19.44 -25.16
CA VAL A 250 22.73 -18.36 -26.10
C VAL A 250 22.12 -17.20 -25.33
N ARG A 251 22.68 -16.02 -25.54
CA ARG A 251 22.14 -14.76 -25.01
C ARG A 251 21.76 -13.86 -26.16
N VAL A 252 20.65 -13.16 -26.01
CA VAL A 252 20.17 -12.20 -27.00
C VAL A 252 20.72 -10.83 -26.65
N TYR A 253 21.41 -10.18 -27.58
CA TYR A 253 21.87 -8.79 -27.43
C TYR A 253 20.96 -7.80 -28.18
N GLY A 254 20.27 -8.27 -29.22
CA GLY A 254 19.23 -7.52 -29.91
C GLY A 254 18.49 -8.37 -30.92
N SER A 255 17.65 -7.74 -31.73
CA SER A 255 16.84 -8.41 -32.76
C SER A 255 17.63 -9.07 -33.88
N GLN A 256 18.92 -8.71 -34.05
CA GLN A 256 19.79 -9.24 -35.11
C GLN A 256 21.12 -9.80 -34.60
N GLU A 257 21.33 -9.87 -33.29
CA GLU A 257 22.62 -10.26 -32.71
C GLU A 257 22.43 -11.13 -31.47
N ILE A 258 23.14 -12.26 -31.45
CA ILE A 258 23.19 -13.19 -30.32
C ILE A 258 24.63 -13.42 -29.86
N GLY A 259 24.80 -13.62 -28.56
CA GLY A 259 26.02 -14.12 -27.95
C GLY A 259 25.96 -15.62 -27.75
N VAL A 260 26.81 -16.38 -28.42
CA VAL A 260 26.90 -17.83 -28.25
C VAL A 260 28.12 -18.19 -27.41
N ALA A 261 27.94 -19.05 -26.41
CA ALA A 261 29.00 -19.57 -25.55
C ALA A 261 28.98 -21.10 -25.51
N PHE A 262 30.14 -21.74 -25.60
CA PHE A 262 30.30 -23.18 -25.44
C PHE A 262 31.77 -23.54 -25.12
N GLN A 263 31.98 -24.69 -24.47
CA GLN A 263 33.30 -25.12 -24.01
C GLN A 263 34.11 -25.84 -25.10
N GLY A 264 33.44 -26.41 -26.10
CA GLY A 264 34.05 -27.22 -27.16
C GLY A 264 34.44 -28.63 -26.68
N LEU A 265 34.68 -29.53 -27.62
CA LEU A 265 35.27 -30.85 -27.34
C LEU A 265 36.70 -30.67 -26.82
N PRO A 266 37.10 -31.39 -25.77
CA PRO A 266 38.47 -31.37 -25.28
C PRO A 266 39.46 -31.70 -26.41
N ALA A 267 40.58 -30.99 -26.49
CA ALA A 267 41.61 -31.24 -27.50
C ALA A 267 42.20 -32.67 -27.45
N LEU A 268 42.06 -33.37 -26.31
CA LEU A 268 42.40 -34.77 -26.15
C LEU A 268 41.16 -35.55 -25.66
N VAL A 269 40.42 -36.15 -26.59
CA VAL A 269 39.47 -37.22 -26.27
C VAL A 269 40.02 -38.55 -26.79
N PRO A 270 40.19 -39.58 -25.95
CA PRO A 270 40.00 -39.63 -24.50
C PRO A 270 41.33 -39.55 -23.72
N THR A 271 41.39 -38.74 -22.65
CA THR A 271 42.36 -38.96 -21.56
C THR A 271 41.92 -40.17 -20.75
N PHE A 272 42.16 -41.38 -21.27
CA PHE A 272 42.19 -42.54 -20.39
C PHE A 272 43.40 -42.36 -19.46
N ASN A 273 43.19 -42.40 -18.14
CA ASN A 273 44.27 -42.51 -17.15
C ASN A 273 44.97 -43.89 -17.21
N ALA A 274 44.89 -44.59 -18.34
CA ALA A 274 45.66 -45.80 -18.61
C ALA A 274 47.05 -45.37 -19.07
N ARG A 275 48.10 -45.98 -18.50
CA ARG A 275 49.47 -45.81 -19.01
C ARG A 275 49.45 -46.08 -20.52
N PRO A 276 49.89 -45.15 -21.37
CA PRO A 276 49.90 -45.38 -22.80
C PRO A 276 50.78 -46.59 -23.09
N ALA A 277 50.21 -47.60 -23.77
CA ALA A 277 51.02 -48.58 -24.47
C ALA A 277 51.85 -47.80 -25.50
N SER A 278 53.17 -47.96 -25.46
CA SER A 278 54.18 -47.02 -25.96
C SER A 278 54.23 -46.77 -27.48
N GLU A 279 53.20 -47.11 -28.26
CA GLU A 279 53.22 -46.99 -29.73
C GLU A 279 51.90 -46.51 -30.38
N ILE A 280 50.84 -46.21 -29.63
CA ILE A 280 49.57 -45.76 -30.22
C ILE A 280 49.47 -44.23 -30.19
N VAL A 281 49.69 -43.59 -31.34
CA VAL A 281 49.43 -42.15 -31.53
C VAL A 281 47.98 -41.96 -31.96
N ILE A 282 47.15 -41.39 -31.08
CA ILE A 282 45.77 -41.02 -31.39
C ILE A 282 45.80 -39.72 -32.21
N PRO A 283 45.24 -39.67 -33.44
CA PRO A 283 45.15 -38.43 -34.21
C PRO A 283 44.30 -37.37 -33.47
N SER A 284 44.63 -36.09 -33.64
CA SER A 284 43.80 -35.01 -33.06
C SER A 284 42.41 -34.98 -33.72
N ALA A 285 41.38 -34.76 -32.89
CA ALA A 285 40.00 -34.62 -33.36
C ALA A 285 39.78 -33.35 -34.20
N ASP A 286 40.57 -32.29 -33.97
CA ASP A 286 40.51 -30.97 -34.62
C ASP A 286 39.08 -30.56 -35.06
N PRO A 287 38.14 -30.41 -34.11
CA PRO A 287 36.74 -30.15 -34.41
C PRO A 287 36.51 -28.75 -35.00
N VAL A 288 35.73 -28.67 -36.08
CA VAL A 288 35.18 -27.43 -36.63
C VAL A 288 33.72 -27.34 -36.24
N TYR A 289 33.31 -26.22 -35.63
CA TYR A 289 31.96 -26.05 -35.10
C TYR A 289 31.17 -25.10 -35.99
N TYR A 290 29.94 -25.49 -36.32
CA TYR A 290 28.99 -24.68 -37.04
C TYR A 290 27.74 -24.47 -36.20
N LEU A 291 27.34 -23.22 -36.02
CA LEU A 291 26.09 -22.85 -35.39
C LEU A 291 24.95 -23.02 -36.42
N ALA A 292 23.92 -23.76 -36.03
CA ALA A 292 22.67 -23.90 -36.77
C ALA A 292 21.51 -23.35 -35.92
N LEU A 293 20.70 -22.50 -36.52
CA LEU A 293 19.52 -21.92 -35.90
C LEU A 293 18.27 -22.60 -36.45
N VAL A 294 17.37 -23.03 -35.57
CA VAL A 294 16.15 -23.74 -35.94
C VAL A 294 14.99 -23.09 -35.20
N SER A 295 13.87 -22.87 -35.91
CA SER A 295 12.64 -22.42 -35.25
C SER A 295 12.23 -23.42 -34.17
N GLN A 296 11.75 -22.94 -33.01
CA GLN A 296 11.39 -23.82 -31.89
C GLN A 296 10.37 -24.90 -32.31
N ASP A 297 9.43 -24.57 -33.20
CA ASP A 297 8.39 -25.49 -33.69
C ASP A 297 8.96 -26.67 -34.51
N GLN A 298 10.12 -26.46 -35.14
CA GLN A 298 10.78 -27.44 -36.01
C GLN A 298 11.93 -28.17 -35.30
N SER A 299 12.23 -27.79 -34.05
CA SER A 299 13.34 -28.36 -33.26
C SER A 299 13.16 -29.85 -32.97
N ALA A 300 11.92 -30.31 -32.75
CA ALA A 300 11.62 -31.71 -32.44
C ALA A 300 11.91 -32.66 -33.61
N THR A 301 11.84 -32.16 -34.85
CA THR A 301 12.10 -32.95 -36.07
C THR A 301 13.55 -32.90 -36.52
N PHE A 302 14.36 -31.99 -35.98
CA PHE A 302 15.74 -31.75 -36.41
C PHE A 302 16.68 -32.84 -35.87
N THR A 303 17.11 -33.74 -36.75
CA THR A 303 18.01 -34.86 -36.43
C THR A 303 19.39 -34.68 -37.06
N VAL A 304 20.36 -35.52 -36.64
CA VAL A 304 21.71 -35.56 -37.21
C VAL A 304 21.68 -35.75 -38.73
N ASP A 305 20.84 -36.67 -39.24
CA ASP A 305 20.72 -36.95 -40.67
C ASP A 305 20.18 -35.74 -41.46
N GLN A 306 19.19 -35.04 -40.92
CA GLN A 306 18.67 -33.82 -41.52
C GLN A 306 19.71 -32.71 -41.52
N ALA A 307 20.42 -32.54 -40.40
CA ALA A 307 21.51 -31.57 -40.29
C ALA A 307 22.61 -31.83 -41.34
N GLN A 308 22.99 -33.10 -41.56
CA GLN A 308 23.97 -33.49 -42.58
C GLN A 308 23.48 -33.17 -44.01
N GLN A 309 22.22 -33.48 -44.33
CA GLN A 309 21.64 -33.19 -45.65
C GLN A 309 21.58 -31.68 -45.94
N LEU A 310 21.15 -30.90 -44.94
CA LEU A 310 21.08 -29.44 -45.06
C LEU A 310 22.48 -28.81 -45.11
N PHE A 311 23.44 -29.36 -44.38
CA PHE A 311 24.83 -28.92 -44.42
C PHE A 311 25.47 -29.18 -45.79
N ALA A 312 25.18 -30.32 -46.43
CA ALA A 312 25.71 -30.65 -47.75
C ALA A 312 25.13 -29.78 -48.89
N SER A 313 23.92 -29.24 -48.70
CA SER A 313 23.21 -28.39 -49.67
C SER A 313 23.23 -26.89 -49.32
N ARG A 314 24.07 -26.50 -48.34
CA ARG A 314 24.04 -25.18 -47.72
C ARG A 314 24.38 -24.02 -48.66
N ALA A 315 23.73 -22.88 -48.42
CA ALA A 315 24.21 -21.55 -48.83
C ALA A 315 25.08 -20.92 -47.71
N ASP A 316 25.98 -20.00 -48.07
CA ASP A 316 27.05 -19.42 -47.20
C ASP A 316 26.59 -18.68 -45.91
N ASP A 317 25.30 -18.69 -45.56
CA ASP A 317 24.75 -18.01 -44.38
C ASP A 317 23.88 -18.89 -43.44
N GLN A 318 23.63 -20.17 -43.78
CA GLN A 318 22.74 -21.08 -43.00
C GLN A 318 23.46 -21.80 -41.85
N PHE A 319 24.72 -22.16 -42.04
CA PHE A 319 25.59 -22.77 -41.03
C PHE A 319 26.80 -21.89 -40.83
N ARG A 320 26.98 -21.36 -39.61
CA ARG A 320 28.03 -20.37 -39.35
C ARG A 320 29.15 -20.97 -38.55
N GLU A 321 30.37 -20.89 -39.07
CA GLU A 321 31.54 -21.34 -38.33
C GLU A 321 31.72 -20.49 -37.06
N VAL A 322 31.82 -21.16 -35.91
CA VAL A 322 32.04 -20.55 -34.60
C VAL A 322 33.23 -21.24 -33.93
N LYS A 323 33.96 -20.50 -33.10
CA LYS A 323 35.11 -21.05 -32.35
C LYS A 323 34.70 -21.34 -30.93
N ALA A 324 35.21 -22.44 -30.38
CA ALA A 324 35.07 -22.74 -28.97
C ALA A 324 35.68 -21.60 -28.13
N ASN A 325 34.91 -21.09 -27.18
CA ASN A 325 35.22 -19.85 -26.47
C ASN A 325 35.32 -20.06 -24.95
N GLY A 326 35.43 -21.32 -24.50
CA GLY A 326 35.56 -21.66 -23.09
C GLY A 326 34.38 -21.17 -22.24
N GLY A 327 33.20 -21.05 -22.85
CA GLY A 327 32.00 -20.52 -22.21
C GLY A 327 31.88 -18.99 -22.15
N ARG A 328 32.69 -18.23 -22.91
CA ARG A 328 32.54 -16.77 -23.04
C ARG A 328 31.72 -16.40 -24.28
N HIS A 329 30.69 -15.59 -24.15
CA HIS A 329 29.86 -15.23 -25.30
C HIS A 329 30.66 -14.56 -26.42
N SER A 330 30.50 -15.09 -27.63
CA SER A 330 30.98 -14.50 -28.88
C SER A 330 29.77 -14.03 -29.67
N SER A 331 29.81 -12.80 -30.18
CA SER A 331 28.73 -12.23 -30.98
C SER A 331 28.62 -12.93 -32.35
N VAL A 332 27.39 -13.23 -32.74
CA VAL A 332 27.02 -13.82 -34.02
C VAL A 332 25.77 -13.11 -34.55
N ASP A 333 25.83 -12.58 -35.76
CA ASP A 333 24.66 -11.95 -36.38
C ASP A 333 23.54 -12.98 -36.65
N LEU A 334 22.30 -12.55 -36.72
CA LEU A 334 21.16 -13.39 -37.12
C LEU A 334 20.76 -12.98 -38.54
N LYS A 335 20.93 -13.87 -39.52
CA LYS A 335 20.53 -13.61 -40.92
C LYS A 335 19.48 -14.60 -41.40
N LYS A 336 19.83 -15.89 -41.37
CA LYS A 336 18.98 -16.98 -41.83
C LYS A 336 19.03 -18.15 -40.84
N ASP A 337 17.94 -18.89 -40.80
CA ASP A 337 17.88 -20.18 -40.14
C ASP A 337 18.47 -21.30 -41.01
N VAL A 338 18.46 -22.52 -40.51
CA VAL A 338 19.02 -23.69 -41.21
C VAL A 338 18.23 -24.06 -42.49
N PHE A 339 16.97 -23.66 -42.59
CA PHE A 339 16.10 -23.90 -43.75
C PHE A 339 16.19 -22.79 -44.81
N GLY A 340 16.90 -21.71 -44.51
CA GLY A 340 17.13 -20.57 -45.42
C GLY A 340 16.12 -19.44 -45.29
N GLU A 341 15.19 -19.53 -44.33
CA GLU A 341 14.28 -18.46 -43.96
C GLU A 341 15.01 -17.40 -43.13
N LYS A 342 14.54 -16.15 -43.18
CA LYS A 342 15.15 -15.08 -42.38
C LYS A 342 14.76 -15.26 -40.91
N VAL A 343 15.73 -15.08 -40.01
CA VAL A 343 15.44 -15.08 -38.57
C VAL A 343 14.57 -13.87 -38.25
N LEU A 344 13.38 -14.11 -37.72
CA LEU A 344 12.41 -13.06 -37.39
C LEU A 344 12.54 -12.63 -35.92
N PRO A 345 12.55 -11.32 -35.63
CA PRO A 345 12.42 -10.84 -34.26
C PRO A 345 11.06 -11.23 -33.65
N GLY A 346 11.03 -11.58 -32.37
CA GLY A 346 9.79 -12.00 -31.68
C GLY A 346 9.40 -13.47 -31.86
N THR A 347 10.02 -14.22 -32.78
CA THR A 347 9.82 -15.67 -32.92
C THR A 347 10.85 -16.44 -32.10
N ALA A 348 10.44 -17.54 -31.45
CA ALA A 348 11.34 -18.35 -30.63
C ALA A 348 12.19 -19.31 -31.47
N TYR A 349 13.49 -19.32 -31.21
CA TYR A 349 14.48 -20.17 -31.87
C TYR A 349 15.27 -21.00 -30.86
N VAL A 350 15.84 -22.09 -31.33
CA VAL A 350 16.86 -22.88 -30.61
C VAL A 350 18.13 -22.96 -31.46
N ALA A 351 19.27 -23.04 -30.79
CA ALA A 351 20.56 -23.21 -31.43
C ALA A 351 21.06 -24.65 -31.27
N TYR A 352 21.71 -25.16 -32.32
CA TYR A 352 22.46 -26.39 -32.31
C TYR A 352 23.91 -26.12 -32.73
N LEU A 353 24.83 -26.90 -32.20
CA LEU A 353 26.20 -26.99 -32.70
C LEU A 353 26.32 -28.25 -33.57
N TYR A 354 26.60 -28.05 -34.85
CA TYR A 354 26.98 -29.09 -35.78
C TYR A 354 28.50 -29.16 -35.86
N ILE A 355 29.07 -30.33 -35.60
CA ILE A 355 30.51 -30.51 -35.39
C ILE A 355 31.08 -31.47 -36.43
N GLU A 356 32.00 -30.93 -37.23
CA GLU A 356 32.78 -31.70 -38.18
C GLU A 356 34.12 -32.08 -37.53
N LEU A 357 34.39 -33.39 -37.44
CA LEU A 357 35.64 -33.93 -36.90
C LEU A 357 36.64 -34.17 -38.03
N SER A 358 37.94 -34.10 -37.72
CA SER A 358 38.97 -34.32 -38.75
C SER A 358 38.85 -35.70 -39.40
N MET A 359 39.05 -35.79 -40.73
CA MET A 359 38.99 -37.05 -41.47
C MET A 359 40.01 -38.09 -40.97
N LYS A 360 41.14 -37.65 -40.40
CA LYS A 360 42.15 -38.53 -39.79
C LYS A 360 41.61 -39.17 -38.51
N TYR A 361 40.89 -38.40 -37.69
CA TYR A 361 40.26 -38.90 -36.47
C TYR A 361 39.08 -39.82 -36.77
N ARG A 362 38.20 -39.46 -37.70
CA ARG A 362 37.07 -40.30 -38.15
C ARG A 362 37.50 -41.69 -38.61
N ARG A 363 38.56 -41.76 -39.42
CA ARG A 363 39.17 -43.03 -39.86
C ARG A 363 39.74 -43.86 -38.69
N TYR A 364 40.25 -43.20 -37.66
CA TYR A 364 40.81 -43.85 -36.48
C TYR A 364 39.72 -44.45 -35.58
N ILE A 365 38.63 -43.71 -35.33
CA ILE A 365 37.50 -44.19 -34.51
C ILE A 365 36.55 -45.13 -35.27
N GLY A 366 36.66 -45.17 -36.61
CA GLY A 366 35.79 -45.99 -37.46
C GLY A 366 34.35 -45.48 -37.58
N ASP A 367 34.13 -44.19 -37.26
CA ASP A 367 32.85 -43.51 -37.32
C ASP A 367 33.00 -42.24 -38.17
N PHE A 368 32.19 -42.16 -39.22
CA PHE A 368 32.18 -41.05 -40.17
C PHE A 368 31.01 -40.10 -39.93
N SER A 369 30.20 -40.36 -38.91
CA SER A 369 29.04 -39.56 -38.57
C SER A 369 29.49 -38.24 -37.94
N ASP A 370 28.85 -37.16 -38.35
CA ASP A 370 29.04 -35.84 -37.75
C ASP A 370 28.31 -35.77 -36.41
N VAL A 371 28.78 -34.91 -35.50
CA VAL A 371 28.18 -34.79 -34.16
C VAL A 371 27.26 -33.58 -34.14
N LEU A 372 26.03 -33.77 -33.66
CA LEU A 372 25.08 -32.69 -33.41
C LEU A 372 24.87 -32.56 -31.90
N SER A 373 24.91 -31.32 -31.39
CA SER A 373 24.58 -31.06 -29.99
C SER A 373 23.08 -31.28 -29.69
N SER A 374 22.73 -31.24 -28.42
CA SER A 374 21.34 -31.02 -28.00
C SER A 374 20.96 -29.54 -28.23
N PRO A 375 19.66 -29.22 -28.38
CA PRO A 375 19.23 -27.83 -28.54
C PRO A 375 19.63 -26.98 -27.33
N SER A 376 19.92 -25.71 -27.58
CA SER A 376 19.99 -24.69 -26.52
C SER A 376 18.62 -24.47 -25.87
N LEU A 377 18.59 -23.69 -24.77
CA LEU A 377 17.32 -23.11 -24.32
C LEU A 377 16.68 -22.31 -25.46
N PRO A 378 15.34 -22.34 -25.59
CA PRO A 378 14.64 -21.44 -26.49
C PRO A 378 14.96 -19.99 -26.16
N PHE A 379 15.22 -19.20 -27.18
CA PHE A 379 15.44 -17.77 -27.05
C PHE A 379 14.68 -17.03 -28.14
N THR A 380 14.21 -15.84 -27.81
CA THR A 380 13.49 -14.97 -28.74
C THR A 380 14.37 -13.76 -29.05
N PRO A 381 14.82 -13.57 -30.30
CA PRO A 381 15.53 -12.37 -30.71
C PRO A 381 14.60 -11.16 -30.53
N ALA A 382 14.86 -10.35 -29.51
CA ALA A 382 14.04 -9.19 -29.17
C ALA A 382 14.94 -8.02 -28.75
N THR A 383 14.42 -6.81 -28.94
CA THR A 383 15.12 -5.56 -28.61
C THR A 383 14.67 -5.09 -27.23
N THR A 384 15.61 -4.96 -26.29
CA THR A 384 15.30 -4.42 -24.97
C THR A 384 14.97 -2.93 -25.04
N LEU A 385 13.86 -2.52 -24.42
CA LEU A 385 13.47 -1.12 -24.34
C LEU A 385 14.40 -0.32 -23.40
N PRO A 386 14.55 1.00 -23.61
CA PRO A 386 15.44 1.83 -22.81
C PRO A 386 14.88 2.03 -21.40
N LEU A 387 15.76 1.97 -20.41
CA LEU A 387 15.41 2.32 -19.03
C LEU A 387 15.23 3.84 -18.90
N ALA A 388 14.19 4.24 -18.17
CA ALA A 388 14.02 5.63 -17.76
C ALA A 388 15.17 6.06 -16.84
N GLN A 389 15.66 7.27 -17.04
CA GLN A 389 16.70 7.90 -16.24
C GLN A 389 16.18 9.22 -15.67
N PRO A 390 16.67 9.65 -14.49
CA PRO A 390 16.34 10.96 -13.96
C PRO A 390 16.75 12.06 -14.94
N SER A 391 15.93 13.10 -15.04
CA SER A 391 16.28 14.27 -15.83
C SER A 391 17.42 15.05 -15.16
N GLU A 392 18.25 15.77 -15.93
CA GLU A 392 19.33 16.62 -15.37
C GLU A 392 18.81 17.85 -14.59
N GLY A 393 17.48 18.01 -14.45
CA GLY A 393 16.80 19.07 -13.69
C GLY A 393 16.03 18.54 -12.47
N GLU A 394 15.16 19.37 -11.88
CA GLU A 394 14.30 18.93 -10.78
C GLU A 394 13.39 17.79 -11.24
N ALA A 395 13.51 16.63 -10.57
CA ALA A 395 12.69 15.45 -10.84
C ALA A 395 11.20 15.73 -10.65
N LEU A 396 10.85 16.67 -9.78
CA LEU A 396 9.49 17.11 -9.52
C LEU A 396 9.40 18.64 -9.67
N THR A 397 8.60 19.12 -10.63
CA THR A 397 8.38 20.56 -10.83
C THR A 397 6.92 20.90 -10.51
N PRO A 398 6.63 22.01 -9.81
CA PRO A 398 5.25 22.46 -9.58
C PRO A 398 4.58 22.78 -10.91
N ALA A 399 3.30 22.41 -11.03
CA ALA A 399 2.52 22.63 -12.24
C ALA A 399 1.37 23.63 -12.00
N THR A 400 0.79 24.11 -13.09
CA THR A 400 -0.40 24.97 -13.12
C THR A 400 -1.57 24.21 -13.77
N ASP A 401 -2.80 24.70 -13.63
CA ASP A 401 -4.02 24.11 -14.22
C ASP A 401 -4.46 22.74 -13.64
N GLY A 402 -4.62 22.64 -12.31
CA GLY A 402 -5.21 21.46 -11.66
C GLY A 402 -4.27 20.24 -11.54
N VAL A 403 -3.09 20.31 -12.16
CA VAL A 403 -1.95 19.42 -11.92
C VAL A 403 -1.15 19.98 -10.75
N LEU A 404 -0.85 19.16 -9.74
CA LEU A 404 -0.09 19.59 -8.56
C LEU A 404 1.41 19.60 -8.88
N PHE A 405 1.90 18.52 -9.50
CA PHE A 405 3.32 18.31 -9.79
C PHE A 405 3.53 17.62 -11.14
N LEU A 406 4.65 17.88 -11.80
CA LEU A 406 5.11 17.16 -12.98
C LEU A 406 6.37 16.37 -12.61
N LEU A 407 6.33 15.05 -12.79
CA LEU A 407 7.49 14.18 -12.63
C LEU A 407 8.23 14.08 -13.97
N ASN A 408 9.50 14.48 -13.99
CA ASN A 408 10.33 14.58 -15.20
C ASN A 408 11.35 13.43 -15.30
N PHE A 409 11.38 12.71 -16.41
CA PHE A 409 12.38 11.67 -16.68
C PHE A 409 12.77 11.62 -18.15
N ASN A 410 13.88 10.94 -18.44
CA ASN A 410 14.43 10.81 -19.78
C ASN A 410 14.48 9.36 -20.24
N LEU A 411 14.25 9.14 -21.53
CA LEU A 411 14.54 7.88 -22.20
C LEU A 411 15.65 8.10 -23.24
N ALA A 412 16.67 7.25 -23.22
CA ALA A 412 17.67 7.19 -24.28
C ALA A 412 17.03 6.51 -25.50
N GLY A 413 16.95 7.21 -26.63
CA GLY A 413 16.13 6.79 -27.76
C GLY A 413 16.56 5.46 -28.41
N LEU A 414 15.59 4.57 -28.65
CA LEU A 414 15.67 3.49 -29.64
C LEU A 414 15.44 4.04 -31.05
N LYS A 415 16.13 3.47 -32.05
CA LYS A 415 15.83 3.72 -33.48
C LYS A 415 15.69 2.41 -34.26
N PRO A 416 14.63 2.25 -35.08
CA PRO A 416 13.43 3.11 -35.12
C PRO A 416 12.63 3.02 -33.81
N GLU A 417 11.91 4.08 -33.46
CA GLU A 417 10.99 4.05 -32.33
C GLU A 417 9.85 3.07 -32.65
N PRO A 418 9.58 2.09 -31.76
CA PRO A 418 8.44 1.23 -31.96
C PRO A 418 7.15 2.04 -31.98
N VAL A 419 6.33 1.84 -32.99
CA VAL A 419 4.94 2.30 -32.99
C VAL A 419 4.28 1.77 -31.72
N GLY A 420 3.54 2.62 -30.99
CA GLY A 420 2.89 2.22 -29.73
C GLY A 420 3.78 2.25 -28.48
N LEU A 421 4.97 2.85 -28.51
CA LEU A 421 5.79 3.02 -27.29
C LEU A 421 5.02 3.85 -26.24
N ALA A 422 4.81 3.26 -25.07
CA ALA A 422 4.16 3.90 -23.93
C ALA A 422 4.99 3.73 -22.65
N SER A 423 5.06 4.80 -21.87
CA SER A 423 5.67 4.79 -20.55
C SER A 423 4.62 5.14 -19.50
N TYR A 424 4.54 4.32 -18.45
CA TYR A 424 3.61 4.47 -17.35
C TYR A 424 4.39 4.69 -16.06
N CYS A 425 3.95 5.65 -15.26
CA CYS A 425 4.50 5.93 -13.94
C CYS A 425 3.62 5.31 -12.88
N ILE A 426 4.25 4.52 -12.00
CA ILE A 426 3.61 3.88 -10.87
C ILE A 426 4.26 4.40 -9.60
N LEU A 427 3.45 4.93 -8.68
CA LEU A 427 3.91 5.44 -7.39
C LEU A 427 3.76 4.36 -6.33
N VAL A 428 4.86 3.98 -5.69
CA VAL A 428 4.87 3.00 -4.60
C VAL A 428 5.21 3.71 -3.30
N GLU A 429 4.38 3.55 -2.26
CA GLU A 429 4.60 4.20 -0.96
C GLU A 429 5.97 3.81 -0.36
N HIS A 430 6.84 4.81 -0.14
CA HIS A 430 8.13 4.69 0.51
C HIS A 430 8.03 5.14 1.98
N GLY A 431 7.21 4.42 2.74
CA GLY A 431 6.86 4.75 4.13
C GLY A 431 7.64 3.98 5.21
N HIS A 432 7.22 4.14 6.48
CA HIS A 432 7.77 3.47 7.67
C HIS A 432 7.72 1.93 7.66
N LEU A 433 7.20 1.32 6.60
CA LEU A 433 7.13 -0.13 6.38
C LEU A 433 8.51 -0.81 6.32
N HIS A 434 9.60 -0.06 6.08
CA HIS A 434 10.97 -0.55 6.28
C HIS A 434 11.29 -0.91 7.74
N LYS A 435 10.58 -0.35 8.73
CA LYS A 435 10.76 -0.66 10.17
C LYS A 435 9.98 -1.90 10.63
N LEU A 436 9.07 -2.43 9.82
CA LEU A 436 8.24 -3.60 10.17
C LEU A 436 8.85 -4.95 9.71
N ASN A 437 10.08 -4.97 9.19
CA ASN A 437 10.64 -6.15 8.49
C ASN A 437 9.76 -6.66 7.33
N LEU A 438 8.84 -5.82 6.83
CA LEU A 438 7.96 -6.16 5.70
C LEU A 438 8.62 -5.84 4.36
N LEU A 439 9.67 -5.00 4.36
CA LEU A 439 10.31 -4.45 3.15
C LEU A 439 11.84 -4.63 3.09
N ALA A 440 12.45 -5.44 3.96
CA ALA A 440 13.91 -5.61 3.98
C ALA A 440 14.29 -7.06 4.23
N SER A 441 14.65 -7.77 3.16
CA SER A 441 15.68 -8.79 3.27
C SER A 441 17.03 -8.08 3.30
N ALA A 442 17.91 -8.46 4.23
CA ALA A 442 19.28 -7.93 4.32
C ALA A 442 20.12 -8.16 3.04
N GLU A 443 19.61 -8.94 2.08
CA GLU A 443 20.30 -9.33 0.85
C GLU A 443 19.94 -8.46 -0.38
N TYR A 444 18.91 -7.62 -0.35
CA TYR A 444 18.43 -6.92 -1.55
C TYR A 444 18.40 -5.39 -1.41
N ARG A 445 19.33 -4.72 -2.12
CA ARG A 445 19.37 -3.26 -2.35
C ARG A 445 18.54 -2.81 -3.58
N LYS A 446 17.63 -3.64 -4.10
CA LYS A 446 16.75 -3.34 -5.24
C LYS A 446 15.29 -3.31 -4.81
N ALA A 447 14.41 -2.86 -5.70
CA ALA A 447 12.95 -2.74 -5.56
C ALA A 447 12.32 -3.78 -4.61
N PRO A 448 11.26 -3.43 -3.84
CA PRO A 448 10.63 -4.36 -2.90
C PRO A 448 10.31 -5.70 -3.56
N ILE A 449 10.45 -6.81 -2.83
CA ILE A 449 10.33 -8.19 -3.34
C ILE A 449 9.03 -8.41 -4.15
N TYR A 450 7.99 -7.64 -3.87
CA TYR A 450 6.65 -7.71 -4.45
C TYR A 450 6.38 -6.70 -5.58
N PHE A 451 7.36 -5.93 -6.05
CA PHE A 451 7.14 -4.98 -7.14
C PHE A 451 8.19 -5.19 -8.25
N ASN A 452 7.85 -6.09 -9.17
CA ASN A 452 8.67 -6.48 -10.31
C ASN A 452 8.02 -6.07 -11.64
N LEU A 453 8.69 -6.34 -12.76
CA LEU A 453 8.21 -5.98 -14.09
C LEU A 453 6.84 -6.61 -14.40
N ASP A 454 6.66 -7.88 -14.05
CA ASP A 454 5.41 -8.60 -14.31
C ASP A 454 4.25 -7.92 -13.56
N ILE A 455 4.46 -7.62 -12.27
CA ILE A 455 3.46 -6.94 -11.44
C ILE A 455 3.13 -5.56 -12.01
N ALA A 456 4.13 -4.79 -12.41
CA ALA A 456 3.93 -3.48 -13.02
C ALA A 456 3.07 -3.53 -14.29
N GLN A 457 3.17 -4.60 -15.10
CA GLN A 457 2.38 -4.77 -16.32
C GLN A 457 0.90 -5.09 -16.05
N GLN A 458 0.57 -5.64 -14.88
CA GLN A 458 -0.82 -6.01 -14.53
C GLN A 458 -1.55 -4.95 -13.69
N ILE A 459 -0.88 -3.86 -13.32
CA ILE A 459 -1.54 -2.78 -12.58
C ILE A 459 -2.64 -2.18 -13.45
N ALA A 460 -3.81 -1.97 -12.82
CA ALA A 460 -4.94 -1.34 -13.48
C ALA A 460 -4.51 0.02 -14.05
N PRO A 461 -4.87 0.37 -15.30
CA PRO A 461 -4.51 1.66 -15.90
C PRO A 461 -4.96 2.88 -15.09
N ALA A 462 -5.97 2.71 -14.21
CA ALA A 462 -6.42 3.75 -13.29
C ALA A 462 -5.44 4.08 -12.15
N ASN A 463 -4.50 3.16 -11.85
CA ASN A 463 -3.48 3.32 -10.81
C ASN A 463 -2.09 3.63 -11.42
N CYS A 464 -2.06 3.95 -12.71
CA CYS A 464 -0.85 4.25 -13.48
C CYS A 464 -1.05 5.56 -14.21
N GLU A 465 -0.12 6.49 -14.08
CA GLU A 465 -0.18 7.74 -14.83
C GLU A 465 0.65 7.62 -16.12
N ARG A 466 0.03 7.92 -17.27
CA ARG A 466 0.72 7.84 -18.55
C ARG A 466 1.67 9.02 -18.71
N ALA A 467 2.92 8.73 -19.09
CA ALA A 467 3.90 9.76 -19.38
C ALA A 467 3.65 10.39 -20.76
N HIS A 468 3.84 11.70 -20.85
CA HIS A 468 3.74 12.47 -22.09
C HIS A 468 5.13 12.96 -22.53
N LEU A 469 5.42 12.85 -23.82
CA LEU A 469 6.63 13.38 -24.42
C LEU A 469 6.54 14.91 -24.52
N VAL A 470 7.52 15.63 -23.97
CA VAL A 470 7.47 17.11 -23.90
C VAL A 470 8.23 17.80 -25.03
N THR A 471 9.34 17.26 -25.54
CA THR A 471 9.98 17.68 -26.83
C THR A 471 11.29 16.90 -27.09
N THR A 472 11.70 16.83 -28.36
CA THR A 472 12.94 16.20 -28.86
C THR A 472 14.11 17.18 -29.06
N ALA A 473 14.18 18.28 -28.33
CA ALA A 473 15.18 19.32 -28.55
C ALA A 473 15.92 19.73 -27.26
N LYS A 474 17.26 19.85 -27.37
CA LYS A 474 18.16 20.31 -26.29
C LYS A 474 17.62 21.58 -25.61
N PRO A 475 17.74 21.73 -24.28
CA PRO A 475 17.39 22.97 -23.59
C PRO A 475 18.44 24.05 -23.89
N GLY A 476 18.21 24.81 -24.94
CA GLY A 476 18.94 26.03 -25.28
C GLY A 476 18.27 27.25 -24.62
N LYS A 477 19.04 27.94 -23.77
CA LYS A 477 18.67 29.15 -23.01
C LYS A 477 17.76 30.17 -23.74
N LYS A 478 16.72 30.62 -23.01
CA LYS A 478 15.92 31.87 -23.14
C LYS A 478 15.01 32.03 -24.37
N LYS A 479 13.70 32.04 -24.14
CA LYS A 479 12.90 33.27 -23.89
C LYS A 479 11.45 32.90 -23.54
N ALA A 480 10.97 33.47 -22.44
CA ALA A 480 9.57 33.55 -22.11
C ALA A 480 8.85 34.57 -23.01
N ALA A 481 7.54 34.37 -23.15
CA ALA A 481 6.51 35.21 -23.75
C ALA A 481 6.18 34.96 -25.24
N GLU A 482 4.86 34.83 -25.47
CA GLU A 482 4.10 34.79 -26.72
C GLU A 482 3.95 33.44 -27.43
N ALA A 483 2.81 32.77 -27.17
CA ALA A 483 1.88 32.36 -28.22
C ALA A 483 0.55 31.91 -27.57
N ALA A 484 -0.35 32.86 -27.33
CA ALA A 484 -1.78 32.59 -27.31
C ALA A 484 -2.30 32.76 -28.75
N ALA A 485 -3.28 31.92 -29.10
CA ALA A 485 -4.10 31.91 -30.33
C ALA A 485 -3.53 31.15 -31.55
N GLY A 486 -4.28 30.13 -31.97
CA GLY A 486 -4.16 29.47 -33.27
C GLY A 486 -4.75 28.06 -33.27
N ASP A 487 -6.05 27.94 -33.56
CA ASP A 487 -6.66 26.71 -34.07
C ASP A 487 -6.00 26.32 -35.39
N ASP A 488 -5.56 25.06 -35.55
CA ASP A 488 -5.65 24.35 -36.83
C ASP A 488 -5.34 22.85 -36.67
N GLU A 489 -6.25 22.02 -37.20
CA GLU A 489 -6.04 20.58 -37.45
C GLU A 489 -4.92 20.38 -38.48
N SER A 490 -3.86 19.64 -38.14
CA SER A 490 -3.08 18.90 -39.14
C SER A 490 -2.33 17.71 -38.55
N SER A 491 -2.33 16.61 -39.31
CA SER A 491 -1.74 15.30 -39.04
C SER A 491 -0.25 15.35 -38.63
N PRO A 492 0.27 14.37 -37.86
CA PRO A 492 1.63 14.47 -37.35
C PRO A 492 2.65 14.19 -38.46
N ALA A 493 3.46 15.21 -38.76
CA ALA A 493 4.64 15.08 -39.61
C ALA A 493 5.73 14.27 -38.88
N ILE A 494 6.23 13.23 -39.55
CA ILE A 494 7.38 12.45 -39.10
C ILE A 494 8.63 13.33 -39.22
N VAL A 495 9.09 13.89 -38.09
CA VAL A 495 10.34 14.67 -38.02
C VAL A 495 11.50 13.75 -37.61
N SER A 496 12.51 13.67 -38.47
CA SER A 496 13.74 12.89 -38.26
C SER A 496 14.62 13.50 -37.17
N VAL A 497 14.65 12.89 -35.99
CA VAL A 497 15.53 13.28 -34.87
C VAL A 497 16.89 12.57 -34.97
N SER A 498 17.99 13.24 -34.65
CA SER A 498 19.37 12.71 -34.72
C SER A 498 19.65 11.57 -33.72
N GLU A 499 20.64 10.75 -34.04
CA GLU A 499 21.17 9.61 -33.27
C GLU A 499 21.53 10.00 -31.81
N GLY A 500 21.11 9.21 -30.81
CA GLY A 500 21.48 9.40 -29.40
C GLY A 500 20.78 10.54 -28.65
N ALA A 501 19.70 11.13 -29.18
CA ALA A 501 18.97 12.20 -28.49
C ALA A 501 18.21 11.65 -27.26
N LEU A 502 18.55 12.16 -26.07
CA LEU A 502 17.73 12.03 -24.86
C LEU A 502 16.37 12.66 -25.13
N ARG A 503 15.30 11.91 -24.84
CA ARG A 503 13.93 12.38 -24.96
C ARG A 503 13.34 12.63 -23.58
N HIS A 504 12.73 13.79 -23.40
CA HIS A 504 12.18 14.23 -22.13
C HIS A 504 10.69 13.87 -22.03
N TYR A 505 10.33 13.16 -20.97
CA TYR A 505 8.98 12.74 -20.63
C TYR A 505 8.54 13.35 -19.31
N THR A 506 7.25 13.65 -19.20
CA THR A 506 6.64 14.19 -17.99
C THR A 506 5.37 13.45 -17.64
N VAL A 507 5.14 13.27 -16.34
CA VAL A 507 3.93 12.63 -15.81
C VAL A 507 3.20 13.64 -14.94
N PRO A 508 1.93 13.97 -15.26
CA PRO A 508 1.13 14.86 -14.42
C PRO A 508 0.66 14.11 -13.16
N ILE A 509 0.97 14.67 -11.99
CA ILE A 509 0.45 14.22 -10.70
C ILE A 509 -0.65 15.19 -10.27
N THR A 510 -1.87 14.68 -10.22
CA THR A 510 -3.09 15.40 -9.83
C THR A 510 -3.57 14.99 -8.43
N ALA A 511 -4.59 15.67 -7.89
CA ALA A 511 -5.21 15.31 -6.62
C ALA A 511 -5.94 13.95 -6.64
N THR A 512 -6.24 13.41 -7.83
CA THR A 512 -6.87 12.09 -8.01
C THR A 512 -5.86 10.98 -8.24
N THR A 513 -4.57 11.30 -8.33
CA THR A 513 -3.51 10.30 -8.49
C THR A 513 -3.51 9.35 -7.29
N THR A 514 -3.40 8.07 -7.56
CA THR A 514 -3.33 7.01 -6.56
C THR A 514 -1.94 6.38 -6.51
N ASP A 515 -1.68 5.62 -5.44
CA ASP A 515 -0.56 4.69 -5.41
C ASP A 515 -0.84 3.41 -6.22
N ASN A 516 0.13 2.50 -6.26
CA ASN A 516 0.03 1.21 -6.96
C ASN A 516 -1.17 0.34 -6.51
N PHE A 517 -1.74 0.60 -5.33
CA PHE A 517 -2.90 -0.11 -4.78
C PHE A 517 -4.22 0.64 -5.00
N GLY A 518 -4.20 1.82 -5.65
CA GLY A 518 -5.40 2.63 -5.85
C GLY A 518 -5.79 3.47 -4.64
N ASN A 519 -4.92 3.57 -3.63
CA ASN A 519 -5.16 4.46 -2.50
C ASN A 519 -4.76 5.89 -2.86
N PRO A 520 -5.51 6.92 -2.42
CA PRO A 520 -5.09 8.30 -2.56
C PRO A 520 -3.72 8.53 -1.91
N LEU A 521 -2.87 9.34 -2.57
CA LEU A 521 -1.55 9.67 -2.03
C LEU A 521 -1.68 10.36 -0.66
N LYS A 522 -0.80 10.01 0.27
CA LYS A 522 -0.78 10.52 1.65
C LYS A 522 0.15 11.73 1.76
N LEU A 523 -0.30 12.76 2.48
CA LEU A 523 0.48 13.96 2.78
C LEU A 523 1.74 13.63 3.58
N LYS A 524 2.88 14.23 3.20
CA LYS A 524 4.19 14.05 3.85
C LYS A 524 4.72 12.60 3.84
N THR A 525 4.11 11.72 3.05
CA THR A 525 4.62 10.38 2.79
C THR A 525 5.52 10.42 1.57
N ALA A 526 6.68 9.76 1.66
CA ALA A 526 7.56 9.60 0.51
C ALA A 526 7.02 8.47 -0.39
N TYR A 527 7.17 8.61 -1.70
CA TYR A 527 6.82 7.64 -2.72
C TYR A 527 8.01 7.42 -3.64
N LYS A 528 8.21 6.17 -4.08
CA LYS A 528 9.19 5.79 -5.09
C LYS A 528 8.49 5.65 -6.44
N PRO A 529 8.81 6.49 -7.44
CA PRO A 529 8.28 6.34 -8.79
C PRO A 529 9.01 5.24 -9.56
N TYR A 530 8.24 4.34 -10.16
CA TYR A 530 8.70 3.32 -11.09
C TYR A 530 8.15 3.60 -12.48
N ILE A 531 9.01 3.53 -13.50
CA ILE A 531 8.59 3.77 -14.90
C ILE A 531 8.58 2.46 -15.67
N LEU A 532 7.39 1.99 -16.01
CA LEU A 532 7.19 0.86 -16.93
C LEU A 532 7.21 1.38 -18.36
N THR A 533 8.17 0.93 -19.17
CA THR A 533 8.23 1.22 -20.60
C THR A 533 7.90 -0.05 -21.38
N GLN A 534 6.86 0.03 -22.21
CA GLN A 534 6.34 -1.10 -22.99
C GLN A 534 5.82 -0.65 -24.35
N VAL A 535 5.65 -1.60 -25.27
CA VAL A 535 5.02 -1.36 -26.58
C VAL A 535 3.58 -1.86 -26.51
N ASP A 536 2.63 -0.99 -26.85
CA ASP A 536 1.21 -1.32 -26.87
C ASP A 536 0.90 -2.30 -28.02
N SER A 537 0.47 -3.51 -27.67
CA SER A 537 0.10 -4.55 -28.63
C SER A 537 -1.12 -4.18 -29.48
N ALA A 538 -1.96 -3.24 -29.03
CA ALA A 538 -3.07 -2.74 -29.82
C ALA A 538 -2.62 -1.82 -30.98
N GLN A 539 -1.40 -1.27 -30.91
CA GLN A 539 -0.86 -0.34 -31.89
C GLN A 539 0.30 -0.93 -32.70
N ASN A 540 0.75 -2.14 -32.38
CA ASN A 540 1.91 -2.76 -33.01
C ASN A 540 1.80 -4.30 -33.01
N ASP A 541 1.56 -4.87 -34.19
CA ASP A 541 1.48 -6.32 -34.44
C ASP A 541 2.81 -7.07 -34.16
N HIS A 542 3.89 -6.33 -33.86
CA HIS A 542 5.21 -6.84 -33.53
C HIS A 542 5.66 -6.42 -32.12
N SER A 543 4.72 -6.23 -31.19
CA SER A 543 5.04 -5.96 -29.77
C SER A 543 6.00 -7.00 -29.17
N ASP A 544 5.89 -8.26 -29.62
CA ASP A 544 6.71 -9.40 -29.15
C ASP A 544 8.20 -9.29 -29.54
N ALA A 545 8.53 -8.39 -30.47
CA ALA A 545 9.91 -8.08 -30.83
C ALA A 545 10.61 -7.16 -29.80
N TYR A 546 9.91 -6.73 -28.74
CA TYR A 546 10.41 -5.80 -27.74
C TYR A 546 10.29 -6.35 -26.32
N ILE A 547 11.33 -6.17 -25.51
CA ILE A 547 11.32 -6.56 -24.09
C ILE A 547 10.99 -5.31 -23.26
N SER A 548 9.88 -5.37 -22.54
CA SER A 548 9.45 -4.33 -21.60
C SER A 548 10.46 -4.15 -20.46
N VAL A 549 10.56 -2.94 -19.94
CA VAL A 549 11.49 -2.64 -18.84
C VAL A 549 10.83 -1.80 -17.76
N LEU A 550 11.19 -2.09 -16.52
CA LEU A 550 10.78 -1.33 -15.33
C LEU A 550 12.00 -0.60 -14.78
N SER A 551 11.94 0.73 -14.72
CA SER A 551 13.00 1.55 -14.15
C SER A 551 12.69 1.94 -12.71
N ASP A 552 13.69 1.76 -11.83
CA ASP A 552 13.68 2.13 -10.41
C ASP A 552 14.67 3.27 -10.09
N THR A 553 15.19 3.94 -11.12
CA THR A 553 16.33 4.86 -11.02
C THR A 553 15.96 6.28 -10.58
N LEU A 554 14.67 6.60 -10.53
CA LEU A 554 14.17 7.92 -10.13
C LEU A 554 14.21 8.10 -8.61
N ASP A 555 14.51 9.31 -8.15
CA ASP A 555 14.59 9.61 -6.72
C ASP A 555 13.23 9.56 -6.01
N LEU A 556 13.29 9.48 -4.68
CA LEU A 556 12.10 9.55 -3.83
C LEU A 556 11.42 10.89 -3.96
N VAL A 557 10.09 10.85 -4.01
CA VAL A 557 9.24 12.03 -4.13
C VAL A 557 8.38 12.15 -2.89
N THR A 558 8.35 13.32 -2.27
CA THR A 558 7.44 13.61 -1.15
C THR A 558 6.51 14.72 -1.57
N PHE A 559 5.21 14.54 -1.35
CA PHE A 559 4.20 15.54 -1.71
C PHE A 559 3.87 16.43 -0.49
N PRO A 560 4.29 17.72 -0.49
CA PRO A 560 4.09 18.61 0.65
C PRO A 560 2.65 19.09 0.81
N HIS A 561 1.88 19.17 -0.30
CA HIS A 561 0.49 19.64 -0.34
C HIS A 561 -0.32 18.80 -1.34
N LEU A 562 -1.47 18.26 -0.91
CA LEU A 562 -2.44 17.51 -1.73
C LEU A 562 -3.83 18.18 -1.67
N GLY A 563 -3.88 19.46 -1.29
CA GLY A 563 -5.10 20.23 -1.15
C GLY A 563 -5.34 21.16 -2.36
N ASN A 564 -6.62 21.31 -2.71
CA ASN A 564 -7.12 22.23 -3.72
C ASN A 564 -6.47 23.63 -3.59
N PRO A 565 -5.87 24.23 -4.64
CA PRO A 565 -5.21 25.54 -4.57
C PRO A 565 -6.20 26.73 -4.44
N SER A 566 -7.38 26.53 -3.86
CA SER A 566 -8.46 27.53 -3.80
C SER A 566 -9.14 27.64 -2.42
N ALA A 567 -8.39 27.41 -1.35
CA ALA A 567 -8.84 27.73 0.00
C ALA A 567 -7.73 28.44 0.80
N ASP A 568 -7.37 29.64 0.34
CA ASP A 568 -6.82 30.73 1.16
C ASP A 568 -7.75 31.94 1.04
#